data_AF-U9UHC4-F1
#
_entry.id   AF-U9UHC4-F1
#
_cell.length_a   1.000
_cell.length_b   1.000
_cell.length_c   1.000
_cell.angle_alpha   90.00
_cell.angle_beta   90.00
_cell.angle_gamma   90.00
#
_symmetry.space_group_name_H-M   'P 1'
#
loop_
_entity.id
_entity.type
_entity.pdbx_description
1 polymer ?
#
loop_
_entity_poly.entity_id
_entity_poly.type
_entity_poly.pdbx_seq_one_letter_code
_entity_poly.pdbx_strand_id
1 'polypeptide(L)'
;MGLFSYDETYGRCEECNQINTGPEWCNACNATRLQKNFKYWTSGNGEIDKFIQDAQLSANKFYRILEWIPYERFYDIEYIAKGGFGLVYKAKWTDGYIQSWNNDKQNWNRCHPLNKFVALKSLNKSKDVTLKFIDEVTSHHKIYNISTRSIVTFYGITQDPETENYMMVLDYAENGSLRNYLDKNYNNLTWNDKILCLYCIATGLHHIHRNELIHRDLHIGNILKFRSDICITDMGLCRPANCESTKDNTYGVLPYMAPEILRGQNYNKAADIYSFGIIMYE
;
A
#
# COMPACT_ATOMS: atom_id res chain seq x y z
N MET A 1 -8.18 -36.31 -14.96
CA MET A 1 -7.64 -35.83 -13.68
C MET A 1 -8.42 -34.59 -13.29
N GLY A 2 -9.22 -34.70 -12.23
CA GLY A 2 -10.21 -33.70 -11.84
C GLY A 2 -9.59 -32.36 -11.43
N LEU A 3 -10.31 -31.30 -11.73
CA LEU A 3 -10.09 -29.95 -11.22
C LEU A 3 -10.17 -29.99 -9.69
N PHE A 4 -9.03 -29.85 -9.00
CA PHE A 4 -9.05 -29.52 -7.58
C PHE A 4 -9.62 -28.11 -7.45
N SER A 5 -10.83 -27.99 -6.89
CA SER A 5 -11.36 -26.73 -6.40
C SER A 5 -10.41 -26.20 -5.33
N TYR A 6 -10.01 -24.93 -5.46
CA TYR A 6 -9.06 -24.21 -4.60
C TYR A 6 -9.54 -24.02 -3.13
N ASP A 7 -10.55 -24.78 -2.69
CA ASP A 7 -11.42 -24.46 -1.54
C ASP A 7 -11.12 -25.29 -0.27
N GLU A 8 -10.16 -26.22 -0.26
CA GLU A 8 -9.89 -27.07 0.92
C GLU A 8 -8.61 -26.71 1.69
N THR A 9 -7.86 -25.67 1.30
CA THR A 9 -6.49 -25.47 1.81
C THR A 9 -6.38 -24.98 3.25
N TYR A 10 -7.43 -24.40 3.84
CA TYR A 10 -7.36 -23.77 5.18
C TYR A 10 -8.37 -24.32 6.20
N GLY A 11 -9.04 -25.43 5.87
CA GLY A 11 -10.06 -26.04 6.72
C GLY A 11 -11.32 -25.18 6.89
N ARG A 12 -12.18 -25.59 7.83
CA ARG A 12 -13.44 -24.89 8.16
C ARG A 12 -13.31 -24.10 9.45
N CYS A 13 -14.05 -23.00 9.54
CA CYS A 13 -14.16 -22.21 10.75
C CYS A 13 -14.93 -22.98 11.83
N GLU A 14 -14.39 -23.04 13.04
CA GLU A 14 -15.02 -23.74 14.17
C GLU A 14 -16.35 -23.12 14.61
N GLU A 15 -16.57 -21.83 14.35
CA GLU A 15 -17.77 -21.12 14.80
C GLU A 15 -18.94 -21.20 13.82
N CYS A 16 -18.67 -21.03 12.52
CA CYS A 16 -19.71 -20.95 11.49
C CYS A 16 -19.67 -22.09 10.46
N ASN A 17 -18.68 -23.00 10.56
CA ASN A 17 -18.48 -24.14 9.66
C ASN A 17 -18.29 -23.78 8.17
N GLN A 18 -18.07 -22.50 7.84
CA GLN A 18 -17.69 -22.07 6.49
C GLN A 18 -16.20 -22.29 6.23
N ILE A 19 -15.83 -22.38 4.95
CA ILE A 19 -14.43 -22.53 4.52
C ILE A 19 -13.63 -21.28 4.94
N ASN A 20 -12.46 -21.49 5.55
CA ASN A 20 -11.55 -20.40 5.87
C ASN A 20 -10.89 -19.85 4.60
N THR A 21 -10.72 -18.53 4.54
CA THR A 21 -10.16 -17.82 3.39
C THR A 21 -8.66 -17.52 3.53
N GLY A 22 -8.11 -17.80 4.73
CA GLY A 22 -6.69 -17.81 5.01
C GLY A 22 -6.38 -18.57 6.31
N PRO A 23 -5.10 -18.76 6.64
CA PRO A 23 -4.71 -19.32 7.94
C PRO A 23 -5.35 -18.50 9.06
N GLU A 24 -6.10 -19.17 9.94
CA GLU A 24 -6.84 -18.55 11.06
C GLU A 24 -7.80 -17.41 10.65
N TRP A 25 -8.27 -17.40 9.40
CA TRP A 25 -9.12 -16.33 8.88
C TRP A 25 -10.44 -16.86 8.29
N CYS A 26 -11.53 -16.61 9.02
CA CYS A 26 -12.89 -16.78 8.52
C CYS A 26 -13.45 -15.42 8.13
N ASN A 27 -13.69 -15.19 6.83
CA ASN A 27 -14.19 -13.91 6.33
C ASN A 27 -15.56 -13.55 6.95
N ALA A 28 -16.53 -14.47 7.00
CA ALA A 28 -17.86 -14.18 7.53
C ALA A 28 -17.84 -13.81 9.04
N CYS A 29 -17.15 -14.60 9.87
CA CYS A 29 -17.02 -14.31 11.29
C CYS A 29 -16.26 -13.00 11.53
N ASN A 30 -15.13 -12.80 10.84
CA ASN A 30 -14.31 -11.60 11.02
C ASN A 30 -15.01 -10.33 10.52
N ALA A 31 -15.73 -10.38 9.39
CA ALA A 31 -16.56 -9.28 8.92
C ALA A 31 -17.62 -8.89 9.97
N THR A 32 -18.30 -9.88 10.56
CA THR A 32 -19.29 -9.66 11.63
C THR A 32 -18.66 -9.01 12.87
N ARG A 33 -17.46 -9.45 13.26
CA ARG A 33 -16.71 -8.88 14.39
C ARG A 33 -16.28 -7.43 14.12
N LEU A 34 -15.74 -7.16 12.93
CA LEU A 34 -15.33 -5.81 12.53
C LEU A 34 -16.55 -4.86 12.48
N GLN A 35 -17.69 -5.34 11.95
CA GLN A 35 -18.92 -4.57 11.86
C GLN A 35 -19.42 -4.07 13.22
N LYS A 36 -19.24 -4.86 14.29
CA LYS A 36 -19.60 -4.43 15.67
C LYS A 36 -18.82 -3.19 16.13
N ASN A 37 -17.65 -2.93 15.55
CA ASN A 37 -16.80 -1.81 15.89
C ASN A 37 -17.09 -0.54 15.08
N PHE A 38 -17.90 -0.61 14.01
CA PHE A 38 -18.14 0.52 13.11
C PHE A 38 -18.68 1.76 13.83
N LYS A 39 -19.47 1.58 14.89
CA LYS A 39 -20.03 2.68 15.68
C LYS A 39 -19.04 3.34 16.65
N TYR A 40 -17.89 2.72 16.91
CA TYR A 40 -16.91 3.18 17.92
C TYR A 40 -15.69 3.84 17.29
N TRP A 41 -15.52 3.75 15.98
CA TRP A 41 -14.36 4.27 15.28
C TRP A 41 -14.84 5.03 14.02
N THR A 42 -14.70 6.34 13.99
CA THR A 42 -15.10 7.14 12.83
C THR A 42 -14.02 8.15 12.56
N SER A 43 -13.76 8.36 11.27
CA SER A 43 -12.85 9.38 10.77
C SER A 43 -13.47 10.77 10.74
N GLY A 44 -14.76 10.91 11.10
CA GLY A 44 -15.54 12.12 10.89
C GLY A 44 -15.93 12.36 9.43
N ASN A 45 -15.50 11.52 8.48
CA ASN A 45 -15.83 11.60 7.06
C ASN A 45 -16.50 10.31 6.58
N GLY A 46 -17.73 10.44 6.06
CA GLY A 46 -18.54 9.29 5.64
C GLY A 46 -17.98 8.52 4.43
N GLU A 47 -17.21 9.16 3.55
CA GLU A 47 -16.59 8.49 2.39
C GLU A 47 -15.41 7.62 2.82
N ILE A 48 -14.55 8.14 3.71
CA ILE A 48 -13.43 7.39 4.30
C ILE A 48 -13.96 6.24 5.14
N ASP A 49 -14.95 6.49 6.01
CA ASP A 49 -15.56 5.46 6.84
C ASP A 49 -16.15 4.34 5.97
N LYS A 50 -16.90 4.69 4.92
CA LYS A 50 -17.46 3.71 3.99
C LYS A 50 -16.37 2.92 3.27
N PHE A 51 -15.31 3.58 2.77
CA PHE A 51 -14.19 2.92 2.12
C PHE A 51 -13.51 1.88 3.03
N ILE A 52 -13.23 2.25 4.27
CA ILE A 52 -12.62 1.34 5.25
C ILE A 52 -13.57 0.19 5.59
N GLN A 53 -14.85 0.47 5.81
CA GLN A 53 -15.86 -0.55 6.11
C GLN A 53 -16.02 -1.55 4.95
N ASP A 54 -16.08 -1.08 3.71
CA ASP A 54 -16.16 -1.94 2.51
C ASP A 54 -14.90 -2.82 2.38
N ALA A 55 -13.72 -2.26 2.64
CA ALA A 55 -12.47 -3.02 2.68
C ALA A 55 -12.47 -4.10 3.78
N GLN A 56 -13.00 -3.77 4.96
CA GLN A 56 -13.09 -4.70 6.09
C GLN A 56 -14.07 -5.85 5.86
N LEU A 57 -15.26 -5.57 5.32
CA LEU A 57 -16.27 -6.58 5.03
C LEU A 57 -15.82 -7.53 3.92
N SER A 58 -15.06 -7.02 2.93
CA SER A 58 -14.50 -7.81 1.83
C SER A 58 -13.14 -8.46 2.13
N ALA A 59 -12.57 -8.22 3.32
CA ALA A 59 -11.26 -8.72 3.70
C ALA A 59 -11.26 -10.25 3.85
N ASN A 60 -10.76 -10.94 2.84
CA ASN A 60 -10.61 -12.39 2.87
C ASN A 60 -9.35 -12.86 3.62
N LYS A 61 -8.46 -11.94 4.02
CA LYS A 61 -7.22 -12.20 4.78
C LYS A 61 -6.85 -10.97 5.61
N PHE A 62 -6.07 -11.16 6.68
CA PHE A 62 -5.76 -10.08 7.62
C PHE A 62 -5.04 -8.88 7.00
N TYR A 63 -4.14 -9.11 6.04
CA TYR A 63 -3.38 -8.05 5.39
C TYR A 63 -4.19 -7.22 4.39
N ARG A 64 -5.47 -7.58 4.16
CA ARG A 64 -6.42 -6.77 3.38
C ARG A 64 -7.31 -5.91 4.29
N ILE A 65 -7.19 -6.02 5.61
CA ILE A 65 -7.91 -5.12 6.50
C ILE A 65 -7.29 -3.74 6.39
N LEU A 66 -8.13 -2.73 6.28
CA LEU A 66 -7.75 -1.35 6.53
C LEU A 66 -8.30 -0.91 7.88
N GLU A 67 -7.52 -0.09 8.57
CA GLU A 67 -7.86 0.46 9.88
C GLU A 67 -8.06 1.98 9.83
N TRP A 68 -9.13 2.52 10.39
CA TRP A 68 -9.08 3.86 10.96
C TRP A 68 -8.24 3.79 12.23
N ILE A 69 -7.13 4.51 12.24
CA ILE A 69 -6.16 4.47 13.34
C ILE A 69 -6.18 5.84 14.02
N PRO A 70 -6.68 5.95 15.26
CA PRO A 70 -6.65 7.20 15.99
C PRO A 70 -5.22 7.73 16.11
N TYR A 71 -5.04 9.04 15.87
CA TYR A 71 -3.69 9.63 15.74
C TYR A 71 -2.86 9.50 17.02
N GLU A 72 -3.52 9.50 18.19
CA GLU A 72 -2.90 9.29 19.49
C GLU A 72 -2.25 7.91 19.69
N ARG A 73 -2.48 6.96 18.76
CA ARG A 73 -1.79 5.66 18.72
C ARG A 73 -0.41 5.74 18.09
N PHE A 74 -0.03 6.91 17.57
CA PHE A 74 1.30 7.18 17.03
C PHE A 74 2.12 8.04 17.98
N TYR A 75 3.39 7.67 18.15
CA TYR A 75 4.36 8.40 18.99
C TYR A 75 5.74 8.36 18.34
N ASP A 76 6.68 9.15 18.88
CA ASP A 76 8.00 9.39 18.29
C ASP A 76 7.90 9.78 16.80
N ILE A 77 7.03 10.75 16.51
CA ILE A 77 6.74 11.19 15.15
C ILE A 77 7.86 12.10 14.64
N GLU A 78 8.52 11.69 13.57
CA GLU A 78 9.68 12.36 12.97
C GLU A 78 9.37 12.71 11.51
N TYR A 79 9.56 13.97 11.12
CA TYR A 79 9.47 14.37 9.71
C TYR A 79 10.60 13.70 8.89
N ILE A 80 10.24 13.09 7.76
CA ILE A 80 11.20 12.44 6.85
C ILE A 80 11.47 13.32 5.63
N ALA A 81 10.41 13.66 4.91
CA ALA A 81 10.53 14.26 3.59
C ALA A 81 9.23 14.94 3.15
N LYS A 82 9.39 15.88 2.21
CA LYS A 82 8.32 16.50 1.44
C LYS A 82 8.50 16.12 -0.01
N GLY A 83 7.58 15.32 -0.53
CA GLY A 83 7.52 14.94 -1.94
C GLY A 83 6.61 15.87 -2.76
N GLY A 84 6.48 15.58 -4.04
CA GLY A 84 5.54 16.29 -4.93
C GLY A 84 4.07 16.12 -4.50
N PHE A 85 3.75 15.01 -3.83
CA PHE A 85 2.38 14.65 -3.46
C PHE A 85 2.04 14.91 -1.99
N GLY A 86 3.00 15.29 -1.16
CA GLY A 86 2.74 15.69 0.22
C GLY A 86 3.89 15.44 1.19
N LEU A 87 3.55 15.29 2.47
CA LEU A 87 4.51 15.16 3.57
C LEU A 87 4.55 13.73 4.07
N VAL A 88 5.74 13.25 4.41
CA VAL A 88 5.95 11.92 4.98
C VAL A 88 6.62 12.03 6.34
N TYR A 89 6.03 11.38 7.33
CA TYR A 89 6.55 11.25 8.68
C TYR A 89 6.81 9.78 9.00
N LYS A 90 7.75 9.52 9.88
CA LYS A 90 8.00 8.22 10.52
C LYS A 90 7.35 8.27 11.89
N ALA A 91 6.70 7.19 12.30
CA ALA A 91 6.15 7.09 13.65
C ALA A 91 6.23 5.65 14.17
N LYS A 92 6.12 5.47 15.48
CA LYS A 92 5.85 4.17 16.09
C LYS A 92 4.35 4.01 16.32
N TRP A 93 3.82 2.83 16.03
CA TRP A 93 2.42 2.49 16.26
C TRP A 93 2.27 1.60 17.50
N THR A 94 1.51 2.05 18.51
CA THR A 94 1.36 1.35 19.79
C THR A 94 0.73 -0.02 19.67
N ASP A 95 -0.28 -0.16 18.81
CA ASP A 95 -1.15 -1.33 18.79
C ASP A 95 -0.67 -2.37 17.75
N GLY A 96 -0.06 -1.89 16.66
CA GLY A 96 0.26 -2.69 15.48
C GLY A 96 -1.00 -3.14 14.71
N TYR A 97 -0.83 -3.83 13.58
CA TYR A 97 -1.95 -4.25 12.72
C TYR A 97 -2.59 -5.56 13.19
N ILE A 98 -3.88 -5.75 12.88
CA ILE A 98 -4.63 -6.98 13.17
C ILE A 98 -4.05 -8.19 12.41
N GLN A 99 -3.84 -9.32 13.09
CA GLN A 99 -3.37 -10.57 12.50
C GLN A 99 -4.43 -11.68 12.48
N SER A 100 -5.05 -11.96 13.62
CA SER A 100 -6.08 -12.99 13.74
C SER A 100 -7.01 -12.71 14.90
N TRP A 101 -8.14 -13.40 14.93
CA TRP A 101 -9.06 -13.33 16.07
C TRP A 101 -8.69 -14.39 17.11
N ASN A 102 -8.64 -13.99 18.38
CA ASN A 102 -8.39 -14.90 19.50
C ASN A 102 -9.72 -15.26 20.19
N ASN A 103 -10.14 -16.52 20.06
CA ASN A 103 -11.39 -17.01 20.66
C ASN A 103 -11.36 -17.02 22.20
N ASP A 104 -10.22 -17.30 22.82
CA ASP A 104 -10.12 -17.36 24.29
C ASP A 104 -10.21 -15.96 24.91
N LYS A 105 -9.51 -14.99 24.31
CA LYS A 105 -9.48 -13.60 24.78
C LYS A 105 -10.68 -12.78 24.32
N GLN A 106 -11.46 -13.31 23.36
CA GLN A 106 -12.52 -12.57 22.65
C GLN A 106 -12.01 -11.21 22.13
N ASN A 107 -10.79 -11.20 21.55
CA ASN A 107 -10.14 -9.99 21.06
C ASN A 107 -9.18 -10.29 19.89
N TRP A 108 -8.78 -9.24 19.16
CA TRP A 108 -7.83 -9.36 18.06
C TRP A 108 -6.41 -9.59 18.57
N ASN A 109 -5.74 -10.62 18.05
CA ASN A 109 -4.28 -10.69 18.08
C ASN A 109 -3.75 -9.63 17.12
N ARG A 110 -2.89 -8.75 17.63
CA ARG A 110 -2.20 -7.74 16.82
C ARG A 110 -0.72 -8.07 16.70
N CYS A 111 -0.15 -7.74 15.55
CA CYS A 111 1.29 -7.83 15.33
C CYS A 111 1.96 -6.80 16.24
N HIS A 112 2.47 -7.25 17.38
CA HIS A 112 3.08 -6.39 18.39
C HIS A 112 4.60 -6.62 18.45
N PRO A 113 5.38 -6.29 17.40
CA PRO A 113 6.81 -6.13 17.59
C PRO A 113 6.98 -4.83 18.38
N LEU A 114 7.64 -4.91 19.53
CA LEU A 114 8.14 -3.74 20.25
C LEU A 114 8.72 -2.74 19.23
N ASN A 115 7.98 -1.65 18.96
CA ASN A 115 8.29 -0.59 18.00
C ASN A 115 8.09 -0.92 16.50
N LYS A 116 6.87 -1.29 16.05
CA LYS A 116 6.55 -1.25 14.61
C LYS A 116 6.62 0.20 14.12
N PHE A 117 7.60 0.50 13.27
CA PHE A 117 7.65 1.77 12.56
C PHE A 117 6.66 1.77 11.39
N VAL A 118 5.99 2.90 11.20
CA VAL A 118 5.10 3.19 10.08
C VAL A 118 5.48 4.52 9.44
N ALA A 119 5.15 4.67 8.16
CA ALA A 119 5.21 5.95 7.47
C ALA A 119 3.80 6.57 7.42
N LEU A 120 3.66 7.79 7.91
CA LEU A 120 2.44 8.60 7.80
C LEU A 120 2.59 9.51 6.59
N LYS A 121 1.86 9.23 5.51
CA LYS A 121 1.88 10.03 4.28
C LYS A 121 0.63 10.90 4.21
N SER A 122 0.81 12.20 4.38
CA SER A 122 -0.23 13.22 4.18
C SER A 122 -0.24 13.68 2.73
N LEU A 123 -1.41 13.82 2.11
CA LEU A 123 -1.54 14.52 0.84
C LEU A 123 -1.82 16.00 1.06
N ASN A 124 -1.22 16.86 0.24
CA ASN A 124 -1.42 18.31 0.36
C ASN A 124 -2.92 18.67 0.26
N LYS A 125 -3.44 19.42 1.24
CA LYS A 125 -4.86 19.84 1.34
C LYS A 125 -5.84 18.66 1.45
N SER A 126 -5.47 17.57 2.13
CA SER A 126 -6.38 16.44 2.35
C SER A 126 -7.47 16.72 3.39
N LYS A 127 -7.44 17.86 4.10
CA LYS A 127 -8.50 18.31 5.02
C LYS A 127 -9.91 18.20 4.42
N ASP A 128 -10.08 18.54 3.13
CA ASP A 128 -11.39 18.49 2.45
C ASP A 128 -11.68 17.14 1.76
N VAL A 129 -10.88 16.09 2.01
CA VAL A 129 -10.92 14.79 1.31
C VAL A 129 -11.03 14.96 -0.20
N THR A 130 -9.90 15.20 -0.85
CA THR A 130 -9.89 15.34 -2.30
C THR A 130 -10.14 13.99 -2.99
N LEU A 131 -10.78 14.00 -4.16
CA LEU A 131 -10.92 12.82 -5.02
C LEU A 131 -9.56 12.13 -5.27
N LYS A 132 -8.47 12.89 -5.36
CA LYS A 132 -7.11 12.36 -5.50
C LYS A 132 -6.69 11.46 -4.33
N PHE A 133 -7.07 11.83 -3.10
CA PHE A 133 -6.79 11.01 -1.91
C PHE A 133 -7.56 9.70 -1.95
N ILE A 134 -8.87 9.76 -2.24
CA ILE A 134 -9.72 8.57 -2.35
C ILE A 134 -9.25 7.65 -3.47
N ASP A 135 -8.88 8.19 -4.64
CA ASP A 135 -8.34 7.44 -5.76
C ASP A 135 -7.03 6.73 -5.39
N GLU A 136 -6.13 7.40 -4.66
CA GLU A 136 -4.86 6.81 -4.21
C GLU A 136 -5.10 5.66 -3.23
N VAL A 137 -5.85 5.87 -2.15
CA VAL A 137 -6.09 4.81 -1.15
C VAL A 137 -6.84 3.62 -1.76
N THR A 138 -7.77 3.88 -2.68
CA THR A 138 -8.53 2.84 -3.39
C THR A 138 -7.64 2.02 -4.32
N SER A 139 -6.83 2.69 -5.13
CA SER A 139 -5.89 2.02 -6.05
C SER A 139 -4.88 1.18 -5.28
N HIS A 140 -4.32 1.73 -4.19
CA HIS A 140 -3.35 1.06 -3.34
C HIS A 140 -3.93 -0.22 -2.71
N HIS A 141 -5.14 -0.12 -2.15
CA HIS A 141 -5.83 -1.26 -1.53
C HIS A 141 -6.18 -2.36 -2.54
N LYS A 142 -6.57 -1.98 -3.77
CA LYS A 142 -6.97 -2.93 -4.82
C LYS A 142 -5.80 -3.78 -5.34
N ILE A 143 -4.62 -3.19 -5.48
CA ILE A 143 -3.45 -3.84 -6.12
C ILE A 143 -2.67 -4.71 -5.13
N TYR A 144 -2.75 -4.38 -3.83
CA TYR A 144 -1.91 -5.02 -2.82
C TYR A 144 -2.04 -6.55 -2.81
N ASN A 145 -0.89 -7.22 -2.93
CA ASN A 145 -0.78 -8.67 -2.86
C ASN A 145 0.37 -9.07 -1.93
N ILE A 146 0.05 -9.70 -0.80
CA ILE A 146 1.05 -10.16 0.17
C ILE A 146 2.02 -11.18 -0.42
N SER A 147 1.58 -12.00 -1.39
CA SER A 147 2.37 -13.17 -1.82
C SER A 147 3.67 -12.76 -2.47
N THR A 148 3.69 -11.57 -3.06
CA THR A 148 4.84 -10.99 -3.74
C THR A 148 5.40 -9.80 -2.98
N ARG A 149 4.62 -9.23 -2.05
CA ARG A 149 4.94 -8.04 -1.23
C ARG A 149 5.62 -6.94 -2.07
N SER A 150 5.18 -6.78 -3.33
CA SER A 150 5.84 -5.92 -4.30
C SER A 150 5.28 -4.49 -4.34
N ILE A 151 4.22 -4.23 -3.57
CA ILE A 151 3.66 -2.89 -3.29
C ILE A 151 3.74 -2.69 -1.78
N VAL A 152 4.09 -1.48 -1.33
CA VAL A 152 4.19 -1.19 0.11
C VAL A 152 2.87 -1.49 0.82
N THR A 153 2.92 -2.06 2.02
CA THR A 153 1.69 -2.37 2.78
C THR A 153 0.99 -1.08 3.19
N PHE A 154 -0.33 -1.04 3.00
CA PHE A 154 -1.20 0.02 3.46
C PHE A 154 -2.08 -0.52 4.59
N TYR A 155 -1.84 -0.01 5.80
CA TYR A 155 -2.52 -0.48 7.01
C TYR A 155 -3.85 0.22 7.26
N GLY A 156 -3.99 1.45 6.79
CA GLY A 156 -5.14 2.25 7.17
C GLY A 156 -4.94 3.74 7.03
N ILE A 157 -5.89 4.49 7.56
CA ILE A 157 -5.95 5.95 7.48
C ILE A 157 -5.98 6.52 8.89
N THR A 158 -5.33 7.66 9.07
CA THR A 158 -5.42 8.49 10.28
C THR A 158 -5.68 9.94 9.88
N GLN A 159 -5.90 10.82 10.85
CA GLN A 159 -6.00 12.26 10.63
C GLN A 159 -5.17 12.99 11.68
N ASP A 160 -4.31 13.87 11.21
CA ASP A 160 -3.55 14.75 12.09
C ASP A 160 -4.50 15.78 12.71
N PRO A 161 -4.62 15.84 14.06
CA PRO A 161 -5.56 16.73 14.73
C PRO A 161 -5.17 18.21 14.63
N GLU A 162 -3.90 18.54 14.36
CA GLU A 162 -3.46 19.93 14.24
C GLU A 162 -3.75 20.48 12.84
N THR A 163 -3.46 19.69 11.80
CA THR A 163 -3.62 20.12 10.42
C THR A 163 -4.94 19.70 9.79
N GLU A 164 -5.69 18.82 10.45
CA GLU A 164 -6.90 18.13 9.99
C GLU A 164 -6.72 17.33 8.69
N ASN A 165 -5.48 17.13 8.25
CA ASN A 165 -5.18 16.37 7.05
C ASN A 165 -5.28 14.87 7.32
N TYR A 166 -6.01 14.16 6.46
CA TYR A 166 -5.97 12.71 6.40
C TYR A 166 -4.62 12.23 5.88
N MET A 167 -4.13 11.15 6.48
CA MET A 167 -2.84 10.52 6.19
C MET A 167 -3.00 9.02 5.99
N MET A 168 -2.28 8.47 5.00
CA MET A 168 -2.12 7.03 4.84
C MET A 168 -1.10 6.50 5.85
N VAL A 169 -1.39 5.35 6.44
CA VAL A 169 -0.49 4.63 7.34
C VAL A 169 0.12 3.46 6.55
N LEU A 170 1.39 3.60 6.20
CA LEU A 170 2.14 2.67 5.34
C LEU A 170 3.23 1.94 6.13
N ASP A 171 3.68 0.79 5.62
CA ASP A 171 4.87 0.14 6.16
C ASP A 171 6.12 1.00 5.95
N TYR A 172 6.93 1.16 7.00
CA TYR A 172 8.13 1.99 6.96
C TYR A 172 9.33 1.20 6.41
N ALA A 173 9.93 1.69 5.33
CA ALA A 173 11.12 1.08 4.74
C ALA A 173 12.39 1.59 5.45
N GLU A 174 13.02 0.74 6.26
CA GLU A 174 14.15 1.16 7.10
C GLU A 174 15.40 1.52 6.30
N ASN A 175 15.52 1.02 5.06
CA ASN A 175 16.60 1.36 4.15
C ASN A 175 16.25 2.50 3.18
N GLY A 176 15.08 3.12 3.34
CA GLY A 176 14.62 4.23 2.50
C GLY A 176 14.32 3.82 1.05
N SER A 177 14.49 4.77 0.13
CA SER A 177 14.36 4.50 -1.30
C SER A 177 15.51 3.64 -1.83
N LEU A 178 15.30 2.96 -2.95
CA LEU A 178 16.34 2.19 -3.62
C LEU A 178 17.53 3.08 -3.99
N ARG A 179 17.31 4.37 -4.35
CA ARG A 179 18.40 5.35 -4.53
C ARG A 179 19.27 5.43 -3.28
N ASN A 180 18.65 5.72 -2.13
CA ASN A 180 19.38 5.88 -0.87
C ASN A 180 20.11 4.59 -0.46
N TYR A 181 19.52 3.43 -0.77
CA TYR A 181 20.12 2.15 -0.49
C TYR A 181 21.34 1.88 -1.38
N LEU A 182 21.23 2.13 -2.70
CA LEU A 182 22.34 1.97 -3.64
C LEU A 182 23.49 2.93 -3.33
N ASP A 183 23.21 4.20 -3.04
CA ASP A 183 24.25 5.20 -2.70
C ASP A 183 25.18 4.73 -1.56
N LYS A 184 24.65 3.91 -0.64
CA LYS A 184 25.38 3.40 0.53
C LYS A 184 25.94 1.99 0.34
N ASN A 185 25.26 1.14 -0.43
CA ASN A 185 25.50 -0.31 -0.43
C ASN A 185 25.86 -0.88 -1.81
N TYR A 186 25.97 -0.07 -2.86
CA TYR A 186 26.16 -0.55 -4.23
C TYR A 186 27.31 -1.58 -4.36
N ASN A 187 28.46 -1.31 -3.74
CA ASN A 187 29.64 -2.18 -3.80
C ASN A 187 29.47 -3.52 -3.07
N ASN A 188 28.45 -3.65 -2.23
CA ASN A 188 28.15 -4.86 -1.47
C ASN A 188 27.11 -5.75 -2.17
N LEU A 189 26.49 -5.27 -3.26
CA LEU A 189 25.44 -6.01 -3.96
C LEU A 189 26.02 -7.00 -4.96
N THR A 190 25.57 -8.25 -4.83
CA THR A 190 25.86 -9.28 -5.83
C THR A 190 24.96 -9.11 -7.06
N TRP A 191 25.32 -9.76 -8.16
CA TRP A 191 24.44 -9.84 -9.33
C TRP A 191 23.07 -10.46 -9.00
N ASN A 192 23.04 -11.44 -8.10
CA ASN A 192 21.79 -12.05 -7.65
C ASN A 192 20.89 -11.05 -6.92
N ASP A 193 21.47 -10.19 -6.07
CA ASP A 193 20.70 -9.14 -5.37
C ASP A 193 20.09 -8.15 -6.37
N LYS A 194 20.86 -7.77 -7.40
CA LYS A 194 20.40 -6.85 -8.45
C LYS A 194 19.28 -7.48 -9.29
N ILE A 195 19.43 -8.74 -9.71
CA ILE A 195 18.42 -9.46 -10.48
C ILE A 195 17.14 -9.66 -9.64
N LEU A 196 17.28 -10.03 -8.36
CA LEU A 196 16.16 -10.16 -7.46
C LEU A 196 15.42 -8.83 -7.29
N CYS A 197 16.15 -7.73 -7.17
CA CYS A 197 15.57 -6.38 -7.12
C CYS A 197 14.73 -6.08 -8.37
N LEU A 198 15.27 -6.29 -9.55
CA LEU A 198 14.55 -6.08 -10.80
C LEU A 198 13.33 -6.99 -10.93
N TYR A 199 13.44 -8.26 -10.50
CA TYR A 199 12.33 -9.19 -10.47
C TYR A 199 11.19 -8.72 -9.56
N CYS A 200 11.49 -8.22 -8.36
CA CYS A 200 10.50 -7.67 -7.43
C CYS A 200 9.79 -6.44 -8.02
N ILE A 201 10.55 -5.51 -8.64
CA ILE A 201 9.98 -4.32 -9.29
C ILE A 201 9.08 -4.73 -10.46
N ALA A 202 9.54 -5.63 -11.34
CA ALA A 202 8.76 -6.14 -12.46
C ALA A 202 7.46 -6.83 -11.99
N THR A 203 7.53 -7.57 -10.88
CA THR A 203 6.36 -8.23 -10.27
C THR A 203 5.34 -7.20 -9.74
N GLY A 204 5.82 -6.15 -9.06
CA GLY A 204 4.97 -5.03 -8.63
C GLY A 204 4.30 -4.33 -9.82
N LEU A 205 5.07 -4.05 -10.87
CA LEU A 205 4.55 -3.40 -12.07
C LEU A 205 3.53 -4.28 -12.82
N HIS A 206 3.78 -5.59 -12.89
CA HIS A 206 2.81 -6.54 -13.42
C HIS A 206 1.48 -6.50 -12.65
N HIS A 207 1.51 -6.40 -11.31
CA HIS A 207 0.28 -6.29 -10.51
C HIS A 207 -0.48 -4.99 -10.77
N ILE A 208 0.22 -3.86 -10.94
CA ILE A 208 -0.38 -2.57 -11.31
C ILE A 208 -1.06 -2.69 -12.67
N HIS A 209 -0.32 -3.17 -13.68
CA HIS A 209 -0.80 -3.27 -15.06
C HIS A 209 -1.95 -4.27 -15.24
N ARG A 210 -1.95 -5.38 -14.48
CA ARG A 210 -3.03 -6.37 -14.48
C ARG A 210 -4.34 -5.83 -13.89
N ASN A 211 -4.27 -4.79 -13.08
CA ASN A 211 -5.44 -4.06 -12.57
C ASN A 211 -5.88 -2.91 -13.50
N GLU A 212 -5.36 -2.88 -14.74
CA GLU A 212 -5.62 -1.84 -15.74
C GLU A 212 -5.19 -0.42 -15.30
N LEU A 213 -4.17 -0.35 -14.44
CA LEU A 213 -3.58 0.91 -13.99
C LEU A 213 -2.20 1.13 -14.62
N ILE A 214 -1.79 2.41 -14.68
CA ILE A 214 -0.45 2.86 -15.09
C ILE A 214 0.12 3.66 -13.92
N HIS A 215 1.38 3.42 -13.53
CA HIS A 215 2.04 4.09 -12.41
C HIS A 215 2.34 5.57 -12.70
N ARG A 216 2.87 5.87 -13.89
CA ARG A 216 3.14 7.21 -14.44
C ARG A 216 4.26 8.02 -13.78
N ASP A 217 4.70 7.62 -12.59
CA ASP A 217 5.85 8.21 -11.88
C ASP A 217 6.79 7.13 -11.33
N LEU A 218 7.05 6.10 -12.13
CA LEU A 218 7.95 5.02 -11.71
C LEU A 218 9.39 5.51 -11.83
N HIS A 219 10.10 5.57 -10.72
CA HIS A 219 11.53 5.88 -10.70
C HIS A 219 12.16 5.27 -9.45
N ILE A 220 13.49 5.22 -9.39
CA ILE A 220 14.24 4.56 -8.29
C ILE A 220 13.95 5.15 -6.90
N GLY A 221 13.45 6.39 -6.84
CA GLY A 221 13.03 7.07 -5.60
C GLY A 221 11.68 6.57 -5.08
N ASN A 222 10.82 6.07 -5.98
CA ASN A 222 9.52 5.46 -5.66
C ASN A 222 9.61 3.92 -5.54
N ILE A 223 10.83 3.39 -5.46
CA ILE A 223 11.09 2.01 -5.05
C ILE A 223 11.63 2.03 -3.62
N LEU A 224 11.00 1.32 -2.70
CA LEU A 224 11.40 1.24 -1.30
C LEU A 224 12.15 -0.06 -1.01
N LYS A 225 13.22 0.04 -0.23
CA LYS A 225 13.99 -1.13 0.24
C LYS A 225 13.66 -1.42 1.70
N PHE A 226 13.05 -2.58 1.94
CA PHE A 226 12.88 -3.15 3.28
C PHE A 226 14.08 -4.05 3.62
N ARG A 227 14.08 -4.67 4.80
CA ARG A 227 15.11 -5.65 5.16
C ARG A 227 15.24 -6.77 4.12
N SER A 228 14.11 -7.39 3.76
CA SER A 228 14.07 -8.54 2.85
C SER A 228 13.35 -8.27 1.52
N ASP A 229 12.57 -7.19 1.44
CA ASP A 229 11.67 -6.93 0.32
C ASP A 229 12.02 -5.64 -0.42
N ILE A 230 11.50 -5.55 -1.64
CA ILE A 230 11.55 -4.36 -2.49
C ILE A 230 10.14 -4.09 -2.99
N CYS A 231 9.66 -2.87 -2.75
CA CYS A 231 8.27 -2.50 -3.00
C CYS A 231 8.19 -1.24 -3.84
N ILE A 232 7.23 -1.19 -4.75
CA ILE A 232 6.79 0.06 -5.37
C ILE A 232 5.93 0.83 -4.35
N THR A 233 6.08 2.16 -4.32
CA THR A 233 5.27 3.10 -3.53
C THR A 233 4.77 4.24 -4.41
N ASP A 234 4.02 5.17 -3.80
CA ASP A 234 3.52 6.40 -4.41
C ASP A 234 2.51 6.21 -5.55
N MET A 235 1.35 5.64 -5.17
CA MET A 235 0.26 5.36 -6.10
C MET A 235 -0.61 6.59 -6.42
N GLY A 236 -0.25 7.78 -5.94
CA GLY A 236 -1.05 9.01 -6.06
C GLY A 236 -1.26 9.52 -7.49
N LEU A 237 -0.45 9.04 -8.44
CA LEU A 237 -0.60 9.32 -9.86
C LEU A 237 -1.17 8.16 -10.68
N CYS A 238 -1.44 7.01 -10.06
CA CYS A 238 -1.97 5.86 -10.74
C CYS A 238 -3.32 6.19 -11.39
N ARG A 239 -3.48 5.83 -12.67
CA ARG A 239 -4.73 6.04 -13.40
C ARG A 239 -5.09 4.84 -14.26
N PRO A 240 -6.40 4.65 -14.55
CA PRO A 240 -6.84 3.68 -15.54
C PRO A 240 -6.15 3.90 -16.89
N ALA A 241 -5.74 2.83 -17.55
CA ALA A 241 -5.01 2.89 -18.82
C ALA A 241 -5.79 3.57 -19.97
N ASN A 242 -7.11 3.64 -19.85
CA ASN A 242 -8.02 4.24 -20.84
C ASN A 242 -8.39 5.70 -20.53
N CYS A 243 -7.82 6.32 -19.48
CA CYS A 243 -8.13 7.69 -19.12
C CYS A 243 -7.33 8.66 -20.01
N GLU A 244 -8.00 9.51 -20.79
CA GLU A 244 -7.35 10.57 -21.55
C GLU A 244 -6.67 11.57 -20.62
N SER A 245 -5.37 11.83 -20.82
CA SER A 245 -4.69 12.90 -20.10
C SER A 245 -5.20 14.25 -20.57
N THR A 246 -5.68 15.08 -19.64
CA THR A 246 -5.88 16.51 -19.91
C THR A 246 -4.52 17.15 -20.23
N LYS A 247 -4.50 18.06 -21.22
CA LYS A 247 -3.29 18.64 -21.84
C LYS A 247 -2.28 19.32 -20.88
N ASP A 248 -2.62 19.52 -19.61
CA ASP A 248 -1.81 20.26 -18.62
C ASP A 248 -1.09 19.40 -17.57
N ASN A 249 -1.06 18.06 -17.72
CA ASN A 249 -0.66 17.16 -16.63
C ASN A 249 0.43 16.15 -17.01
N THR A 250 1.55 16.64 -17.54
CA THR A 250 2.79 15.88 -17.66
C THR A 250 3.39 15.69 -16.26
N TYR A 251 3.44 14.45 -15.78
CA TYR A 251 3.99 14.09 -14.47
C TYR A 251 5.17 13.12 -14.63
N GLY A 252 6.04 13.04 -13.63
CA GLY A 252 7.16 12.12 -13.68
C GLY A 252 8.50 12.82 -13.57
N VAL A 253 9.51 12.03 -13.21
CA VAL A 253 10.90 12.50 -13.09
C VAL A 253 11.60 12.37 -14.44
N LEU A 254 12.04 13.51 -15.01
CA LEU A 254 12.48 13.65 -16.42
C LEU A 254 13.34 12.50 -16.98
N PRO A 255 14.39 11.99 -16.30
CA PRO A 255 15.19 10.87 -16.80
C PRO A 255 14.41 9.56 -17.03
N TYR A 256 13.30 9.35 -16.32
CA TYR A 256 12.49 8.14 -16.39
C TYR A 256 11.29 8.28 -17.32
N MET A 257 11.05 9.45 -17.90
CA MET A 257 9.89 9.72 -18.74
C MET A 257 10.10 9.21 -20.16
N ALA A 258 9.15 8.41 -20.66
CA ALA A 258 9.21 7.89 -22.02
C ALA A 258 9.14 9.01 -23.07
N PRO A 259 9.83 8.88 -24.22
CA PRO A 259 9.90 9.93 -25.24
C PRO A 259 8.54 10.37 -25.78
N GLU A 260 7.57 9.47 -25.88
CA GLU A 260 6.20 9.77 -26.29
C GLU A 260 5.48 10.70 -25.29
N ILE A 261 5.73 10.55 -23.99
CA ILE A 261 5.15 11.39 -22.94
C ILE A 261 5.75 12.79 -23.01
N LEU A 262 7.07 12.88 -23.24
CA LEU A 262 7.75 14.16 -23.46
C LEU A 262 7.26 14.89 -24.71
N ARG A 263 6.70 14.17 -25.69
CA ARG A 263 6.04 14.74 -26.88
C ARG A 263 4.57 15.08 -26.65
N GLY A 264 4.07 14.95 -25.41
CA GLY A 264 2.69 15.25 -25.05
C GLY A 264 1.67 14.18 -25.45
N GLN A 265 2.10 12.95 -25.72
CA GLN A 265 1.18 11.83 -25.93
C GLN A 265 0.63 11.30 -24.61
N ASN A 266 -0.47 10.55 -24.68
CA ASN A 266 -1.10 9.96 -23.50
C ASN A 266 -0.23 8.87 -22.87
N TYR A 267 -0.32 8.75 -21.54
CA TYR A 267 0.30 7.65 -20.82
C TYR A 267 -0.33 6.32 -21.22
N ASN A 268 0.53 5.32 -21.37
CA ASN A 268 0.14 3.93 -21.56
C ASN A 268 1.05 3.04 -20.68
N LYS A 269 0.75 1.74 -20.62
CA LYS A 269 1.56 0.78 -19.83
C LYS A 269 3.02 0.71 -20.30
N ALA A 270 3.30 0.94 -21.59
CA ALA A 270 4.67 0.91 -22.13
C ALA A 270 5.53 2.08 -21.61
N ALA A 271 4.92 3.21 -21.24
CA ALA A 271 5.65 4.31 -20.60
C ALA A 271 6.25 3.88 -19.26
N ASP A 272 5.54 3.10 -18.44
CA ASP A 272 6.12 2.55 -17.20
C ASP A 272 7.24 1.54 -17.49
N ILE A 273 7.14 0.78 -18.59
CA ILE A 273 8.19 -0.16 -19.01
C ILE A 273 9.46 0.57 -19.42
N TYR A 274 9.33 1.72 -20.08
CA TYR A 274 10.46 2.61 -20.35
C TYR A 274 11.12 3.05 -19.03
N SER A 275 10.33 3.56 -18.08
CA SER A 275 10.83 3.96 -16.76
C SER A 275 11.54 2.82 -16.03
N PHE A 276 11.00 1.60 -16.11
CA PHE A 276 11.65 0.40 -15.58
C PHE A 276 12.99 0.12 -16.28
N GLY A 277 13.08 0.29 -17.59
CA GLY A 277 14.33 0.18 -18.34
C GLY A 277 15.40 1.18 -17.88
N ILE A 278 15.01 2.40 -17.51
CA ILE A 278 15.92 3.39 -16.92
C ILE A 278 16.38 2.94 -15.52
N ILE A 279 15.49 2.39 -14.69
CA ILE A 279 15.87 1.81 -13.39
C ILE A 279 16.86 0.65 -13.56
N MET A 280 16.70 -0.18 -14.61
CA MET A 280 17.63 -1.27 -14.92
C MET A 280 19.02 -0.80 -15.37
N TYR A 281 19.09 0.38 -16.00
CA TYR A 281 20.33 0.95 -16.50
C TYR A 281 21.22 1.52 -15.39
N GLU A 282 20.60 2.06 -14.34
CA GLU A 282 21.28 2.58 -13.14
C GLU A 282 21.91 1.48 -12.27
#